data_AF-A0A9W7CYD9-F1
#
_entry.id   AF-A0A9W7CYD9-F1
#
_cell.length_a   1.000
_cell.length_b   1.000
_cell.length_c   1.000
_cell.angle_alpha   90.00
_cell.angle_beta   90.00
_cell.angle_gamma   90.00
#
_symmetry.space_group_name_H-M   'P 1'
#
loop_
_entity.id
_entity.type
_entity.pdbx_description
1 polymer ?
#
loop_
_entity_poly.entity_id
_entity_poly.type
_entity_poly.pdbx_seq_one_letter_code
_entity_poly.pdbx_strand_id
1 'polypeptide(L)'
;MVASACQICLDSIEDGNELVTNVCGKSCTAEVCRQCMGHHVGVTLQQFYPGVLPRVRCPTCLAPMHDSRWKTRVPANMKLALATKYSELCRQACVVTPPCCHKTDYTHLPQYQPERKYEGSLKLLPSQFAEFQNICKQFCRHTVEPRVVLDYALNRFGEEKAQTLVKELLLPRIQDPERRATLLVSLMYLRPNTKTNCCGADFCFNCKRRGHHETCVEEFDEVKDLVRCRTCRALLLKVEGCDAVNCVCGFNMIWSLELSLRRQRKKGTVPVDIFDIPLTNDWLAFRDHHTRVMKKMREKWVCKWTVAARPLLHPIFAPYLWRFRLRKALETTMSTACAARRAKQVDMHIAAVKDVLWRAVAAHIWRRRFSQALTVMEPDLYWKAYRRWHPEDLEDEADEITNFFSIVAFDEE
;
A
#
# COMPACT_ATOMS: atom_id res chain seq x y z
N MET A 1 -11.88 -4.31 56.89
CA MET A 1 -11.28 -4.03 55.57
C MET A 1 -11.95 -2.77 55.06
N VAL A 2 -11.20 -1.75 54.62
CA VAL A 2 -11.80 -0.56 54.01
C VAL A 2 -12.30 -0.99 52.64
N ALA A 3 -13.62 -0.95 52.42
CA ALA A 3 -14.19 -1.23 51.11
C ALA A 3 -13.69 -0.16 50.13
N SER A 4 -12.95 -0.58 49.11
CA SER A 4 -12.58 0.28 48.00
C SER A 4 -13.71 0.29 46.98
N ALA A 5 -14.04 1.47 46.45
CA ALA A 5 -15.11 1.65 45.49
C ALA A 5 -14.53 1.89 44.08
N CYS A 6 -15.16 1.31 43.07
CA CYS A 6 -14.77 1.56 41.68
C CYS A 6 -15.05 3.03 41.31
N GLN A 7 -14.06 3.74 40.77
CA GLN A 7 -14.22 5.13 40.34
C GLN A 7 -15.16 5.33 39.13
N ILE A 8 -15.52 4.26 38.42
CA ILE A 8 -16.39 4.32 37.23
C ILE A 8 -17.84 3.97 37.57
N CYS A 9 -18.09 2.80 38.16
CA CYS A 9 -19.47 2.38 38.51
C CYS A 9 -19.89 2.78 39.93
N LEU A 10 -18.97 3.23 40.77
CA LEU A 10 -19.20 3.60 42.18
C LEU A 10 -19.61 2.42 43.08
N ASP A 11 -19.57 1.19 42.58
CA ASP A 11 -19.86 -0.01 43.37
C ASP A 11 -18.70 -0.33 44.33
N SER A 12 -19.06 -0.77 45.54
CA SER A 12 -18.14 -1.31 46.54
C SER A 12 -17.59 -2.65 46.08
N ILE A 13 -16.26 -2.81 46.13
CA ILE A 13 -15.60 -4.06 45.76
C ILE A 13 -15.09 -4.75 47.02
N GLU A 14 -15.65 -5.93 47.31
CA GLU A 14 -15.27 -6.73 48.46
C GLU A 14 -14.04 -7.62 48.18
N ASP A 15 -13.86 -8.06 46.92
CA ASP A 15 -12.70 -8.85 46.48
C ASP A 15 -11.65 -7.96 45.82
N GLY A 16 -10.49 -7.83 46.48
CA GLY A 16 -9.35 -7.06 45.97
C GLY A 16 -8.84 -7.51 44.60
N ASN A 17 -9.15 -8.73 44.14
CA ASN A 17 -8.76 -9.22 42.81
C ASN A 17 -9.57 -8.59 41.66
N GLU A 18 -10.76 -8.04 41.96
CA GLU A 18 -11.60 -7.37 40.98
C GLU A 18 -11.24 -5.90 40.80
N LEU A 19 -10.60 -5.29 41.80
CA LEU A 19 -10.11 -3.92 41.71
C LEU A 19 -8.77 -3.87 40.99
N VAL A 20 -8.71 -3.04 39.95
CA VAL A 20 -7.48 -2.75 39.22
C VAL A 20 -6.96 -1.41 39.68
N THR A 21 -5.74 -1.41 40.21
CA THR A 21 -4.99 -0.20 40.56
C THR A 21 -3.82 0.02 39.60
N ASN A 22 -3.18 1.20 39.68
CA ASN A 22 -1.96 1.50 38.93
C ASN A 22 -2.09 1.20 37.43
N VAL A 23 -3.23 1.62 36.85
CA VAL A 23 -3.66 1.20 35.51
C VAL A 23 -2.65 1.59 34.44
N CYS A 24 -2.17 2.84 34.43
CA CYS A 24 -1.17 3.31 33.47
C CYS A 24 0.26 3.44 34.01
N GLY A 25 0.50 3.20 35.30
CA GLY A 25 1.81 3.31 35.93
C GLY A 25 1.75 3.30 37.46
N LYS A 26 2.90 3.31 38.13
CA LYS A 26 2.99 3.29 39.61
C LYS A 26 2.39 4.51 40.32
N SER A 27 2.41 5.65 39.65
CA SER A 27 1.84 6.91 40.17
C SER A 27 0.35 7.08 39.82
N CYS A 28 -0.27 6.07 39.22
CA CYS A 28 -1.65 6.15 38.74
C CYS A 28 -2.63 5.85 39.88
N THR A 29 -3.40 6.85 40.28
CA THR A 29 -4.43 6.79 41.33
C THR A 29 -5.76 6.16 40.87
N ALA A 30 -5.77 5.54 39.69
CA ALA A 30 -6.96 4.89 39.16
C ALA A 30 -7.29 3.63 39.96
N GLU A 31 -8.52 3.57 40.47
CA GLU A 31 -9.10 2.43 41.18
C GLU A 31 -10.37 2.01 40.45
N VAL A 32 -10.29 1.00 39.59
CA VAL A 32 -11.36 0.65 38.65
C VAL A 32 -11.58 -0.85 38.65
N CYS A 33 -12.83 -1.31 38.72
CA CYS A 33 -13.11 -2.75 38.61
C CYS A 33 -12.75 -3.27 37.21
N ARG A 34 -12.34 -4.55 37.10
CA ARG A 34 -12.01 -5.18 35.81
C ARG A 34 -13.14 -5.03 34.80
N GLN A 35 -14.39 -5.15 35.23
CA GLN A 35 -15.56 -5.03 34.35
C GLN A 35 -15.65 -3.63 33.72
N CYS A 36 -15.49 -2.57 34.52
CA CYS A 36 -15.47 -1.21 34.02
C CYS A 36 -14.26 -0.95 33.10
N MET A 37 -13.11 -1.54 33.40
CA MET A 37 -11.93 -1.46 32.54
C MET A 37 -12.19 -2.11 31.16
N GLY A 38 -12.85 -3.28 31.14
CA GLY A 38 -13.27 -3.95 29.90
C GLY A 38 -14.22 -3.10 29.05
N HIS A 39 -15.24 -2.51 29.68
CA HIS A 39 -16.19 -1.63 29.01
C HIS A 39 -15.54 -0.34 28.50
N HIS A 40 -14.67 0.29 29.31
CA HIS A 40 -13.92 1.48 28.92
C HIS A 40 -13.10 1.25 27.65
N VAL A 41 -12.34 0.15 27.59
CA VAL A 41 -11.61 -0.24 26.37
C VAL A 41 -12.60 -0.51 25.23
N GLY A 42 -13.67 -1.26 25.49
CA GLY A 42 -14.71 -1.56 24.50
C GLY A 42 -15.30 -0.32 23.83
N VAL A 43 -15.73 0.66 24.64
CA VAL A 43 -16.28 1.95 24.18
C VAL A 43 -15.22 2.75 23.45
N THR A 44 -14.00 2.82 23.99
CA THR A 44 -12.87 3.50 23.32
C THR A 44 -12.68 2.95 21.91
N LEU A 45 -12.69 1.62 21.73
CA LEU A 45 -12.53 0.99 20.42
C LEU A 45 -13.78 1.08 19.51
N GLN A 46 -14.94 1.49 20.00
CA GLN A 46 -16.13 1.74 19.17
C GLN A 46 -16.14 3.13 18.55
N GLN A 47 -15.45 4.09 19.15
CA GLN A 47 -15.44 5.49 18.70
C GLN A 47 -14.48 5.78 17.54
N PHE A 48 -13.69 4.80 17.10
CA PHE A 48 -12.70 5.01 16.03
C PHE A 48 -13.27 4.80 14.63
N TYR A 49 -12.92 5.74 13.75
CA TYR A 49 -13.17 5.63 12.31
C TYR A 49 -11.98 4.94 11.62
N PRO A 50 -12.22 4.16 10.55
CA PRO A 50 -11.14 3.59 9.73
C PRO A 50 -10.16 4.68 9.28
N GLY A 51 -8.86 4.43 9.43
CA GLY A 51 -7.81 5.41 9.12
C GLY A 51 -7.24 6.14 10.35
N VAL A 52 -7.88 6.05 11.52
CA VAL A 52 -7.40 6.66 12.77
C VAL A 52 -6.86 5.57 13.70
N LEU A 53 -5.66 5.78 14.25
CA LEU A 53 -5.06 4.84 15.18
C LEU A 53 -5.81 4.82 16.52
N PRO A 54 -6.21 3.65 17.02
CA PRO A 54 -6.91 3.54 18.30
C PRO A 54 -5.94 3.82 19.45
N ARG A 55 -6.20 4.86 20.25
CA ARG A 55 -5.39 5.18 21.43
C ARG A 55 -6.17 4.92 22.71
N VAL A 56 -5.87 3.80 23.36
CA VAL A 56 -6.45 3.47 24.67
C VAL A 56 -5.75 4.31 25.75
N ARG A 57 -6.53 5.03 26.55
CA ARG A 57 -6.05 5.90 27.63
C ARG A 57 -6.55 5.42 28.98
N CYS A 58 -5.82 5.74 30.05
CA CYS A 58 -6.26 5.54 31.41
C CYS A 58 -7.61 6.25 31.61
N PRO A 59 -8.64 5.60 32.19
CA PRO A 59 -9.94 6.25 32.42
C PRO A 59 -9.85 7.44 33.39
N THR A 60 -8.88 7.41 34.32
CA THR A 60 -8.71 8.46 35.33
C THR A 60 -7.65 9.49 34.89
N CYS A 61 -6.43 9.05 34.59
CA CYS A 61 -5.31 9.95 34.29
C CYS A 61 -5.27 10.42 32.83
N LEU A 62 -6.06 9.82 31.94
CA LEU A 62 -6.04 10.04 30.48
C LEU A 62 -4.68 9.80 29.79
N ALA A 63 -3.70 9.28 30.52
CA ALA A 63 -2.40 8.89 29.99
C ALA A 63 -2.54 7.73 28.98
N PRO A 64 -1.83 7.74 27.83
CA PRO A 64 -1.80 6.62 26.90
C PRO A 64 -1.35 5.32 27.58
N MET A 65 -1.95 4.20 27.19
CA MET A 65 -1.62 2.90 27.76
C MET A 65 -1.16 1.94 26.68
N HIS A 66 0.01 1.35 26.92
CA HIS A 66 0.51 0.23 26.13
C HIS A 66 -0.44 -0.97 26.21
N ASP A 67 -0.55 -1.73 25.13
CA ASP A 67 -1.52 -2.82 25.02
C ASP A 67 -1.38 -3.90 26.11
N SER A 68 -0.15 -4.25 26.47
CA SER A 68 0.16 -5.19 27.55
C SER A 68 -0.41 -4.77 28.90
N ARG A 69 -0.54 -3.46 29.17
CA ARG A 69 -1.05 -2.94 30.44
C ARG A 69 -2.56 -3.16 30.57
N TRP A 70 -3.34 -2.81 29.56
CA TRP A 70 -4.79 -2.98 29.66
C TRP A 70 -5.22 -4.43 29.41
N LYS A 71 -4.50 -5.21 28.58
CA LYS A 71 -4.83 -6.62 28.30
C LYS A 71 -4.81 -7.52 29.54
N THR A 72 -4.01 -7.19 30.55
CA THR A 72 -3.94 -7.92 31.82
C THR A 72 -4.97 -7.46 32.85
N ARG A 73 -5.63 -6.32 32.59
CA ARG A 73 -6.55 -5.63 33.51
C ARG A 73 -8.02 -5.71 33.10
N VAL A 74 -8.30 -6.21 31.90
CA VAL A 74 -9.66 -6.48 31.43
C VAL A 74 -10.14 -7.89 31.82
N PRO A 75 -11.46 -8.15 31.82
CA PRO A 75 -12.01 -9.48 32.09
C PRO A 75 -11.54 -10.51 31.07
N ALA A 76 -11.25 -11.73 31.51
CA ALA A 76 -10.69 -12.78 30.65
C ALA A 76 -11.59 -13.12 29.44
N ASN A 77 -12.91 -13.12 29.64
CA ASN A 77 -13.91 -13.34 28.60
C ASN A 77 -13.95 -12.23 27.53
N MET A 78 -13.55 -10.99 27.87
CA MET A 78 -13.51 -9.87 26.92
C MET A 78 -12.16 -9.69 26.24
N LYS A 79 -11.08 -10.15 26.87
CA LYS A 79 -9.68 -9.91 26.46
C LYS A 79 -9.40 -10.22 25.00
N LEU A 80 -9.78 -11.41 24.52
CA LEU A 80 -9.50 -11.85 23.15
C LEU A 80 -10.22 -10.98 22.13
N ALA A 81 -11.51 -10.71 22.33
CA ALA A 81 -12.32 -9.89 21.43
C ALA A 81 -11.78 -8.45 21.34
N LEU A 82 -11.43 -7.85 22.49
CA LEU A 82 -10.84 -6.50 22.53
C LEU A 82 -9.47 -6.45 21.87
N ALA A 83 -8.60 -7.44 22.12
CA ALA A 83 -7.26 -7.51 21.52
C ALA A 83 -7.30 -7.69 19.99
N THR A 84 -8.21 -8.52 19.49
CA THR A 84 -8.42 -8.70 18.05
C THR A 84 -8.94 -7.41 17.42
N LYS A 85 -9.95 -6.78 18.03
CA LYS A 85 -10.50 -5.51 17.53
C LYS A 85 -9.46 -4.39 17.52
N TYR A 86 -8.67 -4.26 18.57
CA TYR A 86 -7.59 -3.27 18.68
C TYR A 86 -6.54 -3.46 17.58
N SER A 87 -6.08 -4.71 17.38
CA SER A 87 -5.11 -5.04 16.33
C SER A 87 -5.65 -4.76 14.93
N GLU A 88 -6.92 -5.09 14.69
CA GLU A 88 -7.57 -4.84 13.40
C GLU A 88 -7.72 -3.34 13.11
N LEU A 89 -8.10 -2.53 14.09
CA LEU A 89 -8.17 -1.07 13.95
C LEU A 89 -6.79 -0.46 13.66
N CYS A 90 -5.74 -0.93 14.35
CA CYS A 90 -4.35 -0.50 14.05
C CYS A 90 -3.94 -0.87 12.63
N ARG A 91 -4.28 -2.09 12.18
CA ARG A 91 -4.00 -2.56 10.81
C ARG A 91 -4.74 -1.71 9.78
N GLN A 92 -6.04 -1.46 9.99
CA GLN A 92 -6.90 -0.65 9.11
C GLN A 92 -6.40 0.79 8.99
N ALA A 93 -5.87 1.37 10.06
CA ALA A 93 -5.26 2.70 10.01
C ALA A 93 -4.04 2.78 9.07
N CYS A 94 -3.37 1.65 8.81
CA CYS A 94 -2.25 1.54 7.88
C CYS A 94 -2.64 0.96 6.50
N VAL A 95 -3.93 0.70 6.25
CA VAL A 95 -4.38 0.19 4.95
C VAL A 95 -4.30 1.30 3.91
N VAL A 96 -3.74 0.94 2.76
CA VAL A 96 -3.65 1.80 1.58
C VAL A 96 -4.09 1.00 0.38
N THR A 97 -4.80 1.59 -0.57
CA THR A 97 -5.10 0.92 -1.83
C THR A 97 -3.92 1.12 -2.78
N PRO A 98 -3.12 0.08 -3.08
CA PRO A 98 -1.95 0.22 -3.93
C PRO A 98 -2.40 0.43 -5.39
N PRO A 99 -1.69 1.26 -6.17
CA PRO A 99 -2.05 1.53 -7.56
C PRO A 99 -1.91 0.29 -8.47
N CYS A 100 -1.09 -0.70 -8.08
CA CYS A 100 -0.79 -1.87 -8.94
C CYS A 100 -1.74 -3.06 -8.81
N CYS A 101 -2.21 -3.39 -7.60
CA CYS A 101 -2.81 -4.71 -7.32
C CYS A 101 -4.23 -4.61 -6.72
N HIS A 102 -4.75 -3.41 -6.46
CA HIS A 102 -6.10 -3.12 -5.93
C HIS A 102 -6.54 -3.95 -4.72
N LYS A 103 -5.60 -4.57 -4.00
CA LYS A 103 -5.85 -5.29 -2.75
C LYS A 103 -6.41 -4.31 -1.72
N THR A 104 -7.64 -4.53 -1.29
CA THR A 104 -8.37 -3.63 -0.37
C THR A 104 -7.89 -3.75 1.08
N ASP A 105 -7.22 -4.84 1.42
CA ASP A 105 -6.63 -5.14 2.72
C ASP A 105 -5.11 -4.90 2.79
N TYR A 106 -4.55 -4.32 1.72
CA TYR A 106 -3.12 -4.07 1.61
C TYR A 106 -2.62 -3.11 2.68
N THR A 107 -1.60 -3.54 3.44
CA THR A 107 -0.98 -2.75 4.50
C THR A 107 0.53 -2.92 4.48
N HIS A 108 1.24 -1.86 4.84
CA HIS A 108 2.68 -1.90 5.09
C HIS A 108 3.01 -2.28 6.53
N LEU A 109 2.00 -2.44 7.40
CA LEU A 109 2.21 -2.78 8.81
C LEU A 109 2.74 -4.22 8.93
N PRO A 110 4.00 -4.44 9.36
CA PRO A 110 4.51 -5.79 9.53
C PRO A 110 3.83 -6.48 10.73
N GLN A 111 3.69 -7.80 10.62
CA GLN A 111 3.26 -8.63 11.74
C GLN A 111 4.32 -8.64 12.85
N TYR A 112 3.88 -8.92 14.09
CA TYR A 112 4.79 -9.04 15.22
C TYR A 112 5.55 -10.35 15.09
N GLN A 113 6.87 -10.27 14.93
CA GLN A 113 7.76 -11.40 14.73
C GLN A 113 9.09 -11.10 15.45
N PRO A 114 9.16 -11.32 16.78
CA PRO A 114 10.35 -11.01 17.56
C PRO A 114 11.57 -11.82 17.10
N GLU A 115 11.35 -13.07 16.69
CA GLU A 115 12.39 -14.01 16.26
C GLU A 115 12.83 -13.83 14.80
N ARG A 116 12.35 -12.79 14.12
CA ARG A 116 12.68 -12.58 12.70
C ARG A 116 14.16 -12.27 12.55
N LYS A 117 14.93 -13.23 12.03
CA LYS A 117 16.32 -13.00 11.66
C LYS A 117 16.40 -12.05 10.46
N TYR A 118 17.33 -11.11 10.51
CA TYR A 118 17.63 -10.24 9.39
C TYR A 118 18.75 -10.91 8.58
N GLU A 119 18.48 -11.19 7.31
CA GLU A 119 19.41 -11.90 6.43
C GLU A 119 20.48 -10.99 5.80
N GLY A 120 20.40 -9.67 6.04
CA GLY A 120 21.37 -8.70 5.52
C GLY A 120 22.51 -8.39 6.51
N SER A 121 23.51 -7.66 6.04
CA SER A 121 24.58 -7.11 6.88
C SER A 121 24.27 -5.65 7.21
N LEU A 122 23.98 -5.36 8.48
CA LEU A 122 23.82 -3.99 8.98
C LEU A 122 24.85 -3.74 10.08
N LYS A 123 25.97 -3.11 9.72
CA LYS A 123 27.04 -2.76 10.68
C LYS A 123 26.73 -1.45 11.38
N LEU A 124 26.58 -1.50 12.71
CA LEU A 124 26.34 -0.36 13.60
C LEU A 124 27.37 -0.33 14.73
N LEU A 125 27.78 0.86 15.18
CA LEU A 125 28.64 0.97 16.36
C LEU A 125 27.82 0.62 17.62
N PRO A 126 28.36 -0.22 18.55
CA PRO A 126 27.64 -0.65 19.75
C PRO A 126 27.10 0.51 20.63
N SER A 127 27.88 1.59 20.76
CA SER A 127 27.47 2.76 21.56
C SER A 127 26.28 3.52 20.97
N GLN A 128 26.28 3.74 19.65
CA GLN A 128 25.17 4.38 18.93
C GLN A 128 23.92 3.50 18.96
N PHE A 129 24.13 2.18 18.97
CA PHE A 129 23.10 1.18 19.00
C PHE A 129 22.41 1.11 20.37
N ALA A 130 23.15 1.10 21.47
CA ALA A 130 22.58 1.12 22.83
C ALA A 130 21.72 2.37 23.09
N GLU A 131 22.17 3.54 22.63
CA GLU A 131 21.39 4.78 22.71
C GLU A 131 20.10 4.69 21.87
N PHE A 132 20.18 4.14 20.65
CA PHE A 132 19.00 3.92 19.82
C PHE A 132 17.98 2.98 20.48
N GLN A 133 18.46 1.89 21.10
CA GLN A 133 17.60 0.96 21.83
C GLN A 133 16.88 1.65 22.99
N ASN A 134 17.56 2.51 23.75
CA ASN A 134 16.94 3.27 24.83
C ASN A 134 15.82 4.20 24.31
N ILE A 135 16.08 4.91 23.21
CA ILE A 135 15.07 5.77 22.56
C ILE A 135 13.88 4.93 22.08
N CYS A 136 14.12 3.74 21.51
CA CYS A 136 13.06 2.82 21.11
C CYS A 136 12.21 2.33 22.29
N LYS A 137 12.84 2.00 23.43
CA LYS A 137 12.13 1.62 24.67
C LYS A 137 11.26 2.76 25.17
N GLN A 138 11.78 3.99 25.21
CA GLN A 138 11.02 5.18 25.58
C GLN A 138 9.86 5.44 24.62
N PHE A 139 10.06 5.20 23.32
CA PHE A 139 9.01 5.29 22.32
C PHE A 139 7.91 4.27 22.60
N CYS A 140 8.25 3.01 22.82
CA CYS A 140 7.25 1.98 23.15
C CYS A 140 6.46 2.32 24.42
N ARG A 141 7.08 3.01 25.38
CA ARG A 141 6.45 3.47 26.64
C ARG A 141 5.63 4.77 26.52
N HIS A 142 5.42 5.29 25.31
CA HIS A 142 4.76 6.58 25.05
C HIS A 142 5.47 7.80 25.66
N THR A 143 6.75 7.70 26.03
CA THR A 143 7.53 8.79 26.61
C THR A 143 8.05 9.75 25.55
N VAL A 144 8.37 9.23 24.35
CA VAL A 144 8.86 10.04 23.22
C VAL A 144 8.00 9.83 21.97
N GLU A 145 7.99 10.87 21.14
CA GLU A 145 7.31 10.88 19.85
C GLU A 145 8.04 10.04 18.79
N PRO A 146 7.33 9.51 17.77
CA PRO A 146 7.96 8.75 16.70
C PRO A 146 9.02 9.55 15.93
N ARG A 147 8.87 10.89 15.82
CA ARG A 147 9.85 11.74 15.14
C ARG A 147 11.22 11.68 15.81
N VAL A 148 11.28 11.64 17.14
CA VAL A 148 12.56 11.54 17.87
C VAL A 148 13.33 10.27 17.48
N VAL A 149 12.62 9.14 17.37
CA VAL A 149 13.20 7.86 16.94
C VAL A 149 13.72 7.95 15.50
N LEU A 150 12.91 8.52 14.60
CA LEU A 150 13.23 8.61 13.17
C LEU A 150 14.35 9.61 12.90
N ASP A 151 14.33 10.78 13.53
CA ASP A 151 15.35 11.80 13.40
C ASP A 151 16.70 11.29 13.93
N TYR A 152 16.71 10.60 15.07
CA TYR A 152 17.92 9.94 15.57
C TYR A 152 18.46 8.93 14.55
N ALA A 153 17.59 8.03 14.05
CA ALA A 153 18.00 7.00 13.11
C ALA A 153 18.55 7.60 11.79
N LEU A 154 17.83 8.57 11.22
CA LEU A 154 18.19 9.23 9.96
C LEU A 154 19.48 10.03 10.10
N ASN A 155 19.63 10.81 11.17
CA ASN A 155 20.81 11.66 11.38
C ASN A 155 22.06 10.85 11.72
N ARG A 156 21.92 9.74 12.46
CA ARG A 156 23.08 8.97 12.94
C ARG A 156 23.54 7.88 11.97
N PHE A 157 22.60 7.20 11.32
CA PHE A 157 22.90 6.04 10.47
C PHE A 157 22.81 6.34 8.97
N GLY A 158 22.22 7.48 8.59
CA GLY A 158 21.94 7.81 7.19
C GLY A 158 20.66 7.13 6.67
N GLU A 159 20.16 7.60 5.53
CA GLU A 159 18.80 7.29 5.08
C GLU A 159 18.55 5.81 4.77
N GLU A 160 19.42 5.18 4.01
CA GLU A 160 19.25 3.77 3.60
C GLU A 160 19.32 2.80 4.79
N LYS A 161 20.31 3.00 5.67
CA LYS A 161 20.48 2.20 6.88
C LYS A 161 19.33 2.42 7.86
N ALA A 162 18.91 3.67 8.07
CA ALA A 162 17.78 3.98 8.95
C ALA A 162 16.47 3.35 8.45
N GLN A 163 16.21 3.38 7.14
CA GLN A 163 15.02 2.73 6.58
C GLN A 163 15.04 1.22 6.82
N THR A 164 16.17 0.56 6.58
CA THR A 164 16.34 -0.88 6.83
C THR A 164 16.20 -1.21 8.32
N LEU A 165 16.87 -0.45 9.18
CA LEU A 165 16.81 -0.59 10.64
C LEU A 165 15.38 -0.45 11.17
N VAL A 166 14.64 0.55 10.70
CA VAL A 166 13.27 0.76 11.16
C VAL A 166 12.31 -0.27 10.56
N LYS A 167 12.34 -0.49 9.24
CA LYS A 167 11.38 -1.35 8.54
C LYS A 167 11.57 -2.84 8.81
N GLU A 168 12.81 -3.32 8.73
CA GLU A 168 13.11 -4.75 8.79
C GLU A 168 13.44 -5.22 10.21
N LEU A 169 14.05 -4.37 11.04
CA LEU A 169 14.48 -4.75 12.38
C LEU A 169 13.50 -4.30 13.48
N LEU A 170 13.21 -3.00 13.57
CA LEU A 170 12.45 -2.44 14.68
C LEU A 170 10.94 -2.72 14.59
N LEU A 171 10.28 -2.40 13.48
CA LEU A 171 8.82 -2.53 13.38
C LEU A 171 8.30 -3.95 13.69
N PRO A 172 8.88 -5.05 13.17
CA PRO A 172 8.41 -6.40 13.48
C PRO A 172 8.56 -6.78 14.97
N ARG A 173 9.42 -6.07 15.72
CA ARG A 173 9.72 -6.36 17.13
C ARG A 173 8.93 -5.49 18.11
N ILE A 174 8.19 -4.49 17.63
CA ILE A 174 7.31 -3.70 18.51
C ILE A 174 6.04 -4.50 18.79
N GLN A 175 5.85 -4.91 20.05
CA GLN A 175 4.70 -5.71 20.48
C GLN A 175 3.37 -4.98 20.26
N ASP A 176 3.26 -3.72 20.72
CA ASP A 176 2.01 -2.96 20.61
C ASP A 176 1.74 -2.54 19.15
N PRO A 177 0.62 -2.99 18.56
CA PRO A 177 0.28 -2.64 17.19
C PRO A 177 0.04 -1.14 16.97
N GLU A 178 -0.39 -0.36 17.98
CA GLU A 178 -0.55 1.10 17.85
C GLU A 178 0.81 1.78 17.74
N ARG A 179 1.78 1.40 18.59
CA ARG A 179 3.14 1.96 18.53
C ARG A 179 3.80 1.62 17.20
N ARG A 180 3.66 0.37 16.76
CA ARG A 180 4.18 -0.10 15.47
C ARG A 180 3.59 0.69 14.30
N ALA A 181 2.28 0.87 14.30
CA ALA A 181 1.58 1.61 13.27
C ALA A 181 1.91 3.11 13.29
N THR A 182 1.98 3.73 14.47
CA THR A 182 2.41 5.12 14.65
C THR A 182 3.80 5.36 14.08
N LEU A 183 4.76 4.47 14.35
CA LEU A 183 6.12 4.59 13.82
C LEU A 183 6.15 4.41 12.30
N LEU A 184 5.44 3.41 11.78
CA LEU A 184 5.35 3.17 10.35
C LEU A 184 4.77 4.37 9.60
N VAL A 185 3.61 4.88 10.03
CA VAL A 185 2.94 6.01 9.37
C VAL A 185 3.84 7.24 9.41
N SER A 186 4.54 7.47 10.52
CA SER A 186 5.50 8.58 10.64
C SER A 186 6.68 8.42 9.68
N LEU A 187 7.24 7.21 9.54
CA LEU A 187 8.29 6.92 8.59
C LEU A 187 7.82 7.15 7.15
N MET A 188 6.63 6.64 6.81
CA MET A 188 6.07 6.78 5.46
C MET A 188 5.68 8.23 5.14
N TYR A 189 5.40 9.06 6.13
CA TYR A 189 5.16 10.49 5.91
C TYR A 189 6.45 11.25 5.57
N LEU A 190 7.55 10.94 6.28
CA LEU A 190 8.87 11.53 6.06
C LEU A 190 9.52 11.02 4.77
N ARG A 191 9.41 9.72 4.51
CA ARG A 191 9.97 9.03 3.34
C ARG A 191 8.85 8.33 2.57
N PRO A 192 8.06 9.08 1.78
CA PRO A 192 6.85 8.56 1.18
C PRO A 192 7.10 7.69 -0.05
N ASN A 193 8.23 7.86 -0.74
CA ASN A 193 8.58 7.02 -1.88
C ASN A 193 8.96 5.62 -1.38
N THR A 194 8.13 4.63 -1.71
CA THR A 194 8.34 3.24 -1.30
C THR A 194 7.86 2.28 -2.39
N LYS A 195 8.18 1.00 -2.24
CA LYS A 195 7.67 -0.08 -3.10
C LYS A 195 6.53 -0.80 -2.42
N THR A 196 5.58 -1.32 -3.19
CA THR A 196 4.54 -2.16 -2.63
C THR A 196 5.06 -3.55 -2.26
N ASN A 197 4.58 -4.11 -1.15
CA ASN A 197 4.90 -5.47 -0.72
C ASN A 197 4.20 -6.54 -1.59
N CYS A 198 3.12 -6.19 -2.32
CA CYS A 198 2.37 -7.16 -3.13
C CYS A 198 3.03 -7.45 -4.49
N CYS A 199 3.57 -6.43 -5.15
CA CYS A 199 3.98 -6.50 -6.56
C CYS A 199 5.32 -5.78 -6.81
N GLY A 200 5.93 -5.16 -5.79
CA GLY A 200 7.17 -4.39 -5.92
C GLY A 200 7.03 -3.06 -6.66
N ALA A 201 5.82 -2.58 -6.94
CA ALA A 201 5.62 -1.35 -7.70
C ALA A 201 5.95 -0.11 -6.87
N ASP A 202 6.63 0.84 -7.50
CA ASP A 202 6.91 2.14 -6.91
C ASP A 202 5.63 2.97 -6.75
N PHE A 203 5.45 3.56 -5.56
CA PHE A 203 4.38 4.49 -5.27
C PHE A 203 4.79 5.47 -4.18
N CYS A 204 4.09 6.60 -4.10
CA CYS A 204 4.27 7.58 -3.04
C CYS A 204 3.16 7.45 -1.98
N PHE A 205 3.54 7.26 -0.72
CA PHE A 205 2.60 7.11 0.38
C PHE A 205 1.81 8.39 0.67
N ASN A 206 2.33 9.60 0.42
CA ASN A 206 1.60 10.81 0.74
C ASN A 206 0.47 11.09 -0.25
N CYS A 207 0.76 11.02 -1.56
CA CYS A 207 -0.24 11.28 -2.60
C CYS A 207 -0.96 10.01 -3.10
N LYS A 208 -0.49 8.82 -2.70
CA LYS A 208 -1.00 7.49 -3.11
C LYS A 208 -0.88 7.20 -4.63
N ARG A 209 -0.02 7.92 -5.34
CA ARG A 209 0.17 7.80 -6.80
C ARG A 209 1.27 6.81 -7.16
N ARG A 210 1.26 6.36 -8.41
CA ARG A 210 2.30 5.49 -8.97
C ARG A 210 3.60 6.26 -9.21
N GLY A 211 4.73 5.60 -8.95
CA GLY A 211 6.07 6.14 -9.14
C GLY A 211 6.61 6.87 -7.92
N HIS A 212 7.88 7.26 -7.99
CA HIS A 212 8.54 8.11 -7.00
C HIS A 212 8.68 9.53 -7.55
N HIS A 213 8.53 10.51 -6.68
CA HIS A 213 8.65 11.92 -7.04
C HIS A 213 9.18 12.74 -5.86
N GLU A 214 9.79 13.88 -6.16
CA GLU A 214 10.42 14.74 -5.14
C GLU A 214 9.39 15.54 -4.34
N THR A 215 8.35 16.04 -5.01
CA THR A 215 7.28 16.82 -4.40
C THR A 215 5.92 16.21 -4.70
N CYS A 216 4.98 16.30 -3.77
CA CYS A 216 3.60 15.84 -3.97
C CYS A 216 2.71 16.94 -4.60
N VAL A 217 3.31 17.92 -5.28
CA VAL A 217 2.61 19.12 -5.73
C VAL A 217 1.92 18.84 -7.06
N GLU A 218 0.62 18.55 -6.99
CA GLU A 218 -0.30 18.71 -8.11
C GLU A 218 -1.62 19.27 -7.61
N GLU A 219 -2.28 20.03 -8.49
CA GLU A 219 -3.55 20.67 -8.23
C GLU A 219 -4.66 19.63 -8.12
N PHE A 220 -5.25 19.56 -6.93
CA PHE A 220 -6.49 18.86 -6.67
C PHE A 220 -7.61 19.39 -7.57
N ASP A 221 -8.23 18.51 -8.38
CA ASP A 221 -9.34 18.88 -9.25
C ASP A 221 -10.66 18.46 -8.60
N GLU A 222 -11.35 19.39 -7.93
CA GLU A 222 -12.66 19.16 -7.29
C GLU A 222 -13.72 18.56 -8.22
N VAL A 223 -13.57 18.71 -9.53
CA VAL A 223 -14.50 18.21 -10.54
C VAL A 223 -14.19 16.78 -10.93
N LYS A 224 -12.95 16.33 -10.83
CA LYS A 224 -12.50 14.97 -11.18
C LYS A 224 -12.29 14.06 -9.97
N ASP A 225 -11.85 14.62 -8.86
CA ASP A 225 -11.27 13.87 -7.75
C ASP A 225 -12.25 13.71 -6.58
N LEU A 226 -13.42 14.37 -6.64
CA LEU A 226 -14.45 14.26 -5.61
C LEU A 226 -15.75 13.60 -6.09
N VAL A 227 -16.24 12.63 -5.32
CA VAL A 227 -17.57 12.00 -5.48
C VAL A 227 -18.24 11.89 -4.11
N ARG A 228 -19.57 12.01 -4.05
CA ARG A 228 -20.33 11.72 -2.82
C ARG A 228 -20.85 10.29 -2.88
N CYS A 229 -20.66 9.53 -1.81
CA CYS A 229 -21.25 8.20 -1.68
C CYS A 229 -22.77 8.29 -1.78
N ARG A 230 -23.40 7.42 -2.59
CA ARG A 230 -24.85 7.44 -2.76
C ARG A 230 -25.63 6.98 -1.53
N THR A 231 -25.03 6.14 -0.68
CA THR A 231 -25.65 5.61 0.54
C THR A 231 -25.50 6.57 1.73
N CYS A 232 -24.27 6.84 2.16
CA CYS A 232 -24.02 7.63 3.38
C CYS A 232 -23.71 9.11 3.12
N ARG A 233 -23.66 9.54 1.84
CA ARG A 233 -23.36 10.92 1.41
C ARG A 233 -21.96 11.44 1.80
N ALA A 234 -21.11 10.59 2.36
CA ALA A 234 -19.71 10.92 2.64
C ALA A 234 -19.01 11.39 1.35
N LEU A 235 -18.21 12.44 1.47
CA LEU A 235 -17.39 12.95 0.38
C LEU A 235 -16.13 12.08 0.28
N LEU A 236 -15.94 11.46 -0.88
CA LEU A 236 -14.79 10.62 -1.18
C LEU A 236 -13.85 11.39 -2.10
N LEU A 237 -12.55 11.30 -1.78
CA LEU A 237 -11.45 11.81 -2.58
C LEU A 237 -10.74 10.61 -3.23
N LYS A 238 -10.61 10.63 -4.55
CA LYS A 238 -9.78 9.67 -5.30
C LYS A 238 -8.79 10.45 -6.17
N VAL A 239 -7.51 10.15 -5.99
CA VAL A 239 -6.43 10.77 -6.76
C VAL A 239 -6.03 9.86 -7.93
N GLU A 240 -5.72 8.59 -7.66
CA GLU A 240 -5.38 7.58 -8.66
C GLU A 240 -5.93 6.19 -8.27
N GLY A 241 -5.76 5.20 -9.15
CA GLY A 241 -6.10 3.79 -8.87
C GLY A 241 -7.35 3.28 -9.58
N CYS A 242 -7.87 2.13 -9.11
CA CYS A 242 -8.96 1.40 -9.75
C CYS A 242 -10.21 2.25 -9.93
N ASP A 243 -11.02 1.90 -10.93
CA ASP A 243 -12.35 2.47 -11.04
C ASP A 243 -13.29 1.96 -9.95
N ALA A 244 -13.05 0.77 -9.37
CA ALA A 244 -13.82 0.28 -8.22
C ALA A 244 -13.34 0.93 -6.91
N VAL A 245 -14.24 1.57 -6.17
CA VAL A 245 -13.98 2.27 -4.91
C VAL A 245 -14.99 1.82 -3.85
N ASN A 246 -14.52 1.57 -2.62
CA ASN A 246 -15.37 1.26 -1.48
C ASN A 246 -15.50 2.49 -0.57
N CYS A 247 -16.73 2.85 -0.22
CA CYS A 247 -16.99 3.83 0.82
C CYS A 247 -16.82 3.20 2.21
N VAL A 248 -16.53 4.02 3.22
CA VAL A 248 -16.48 3.64 4.65
C VAL A 248 -17.79 2.99 5.12
N CYS A 249 -18.93 3.33 4.54
CA CYS A 249 -20.21 2.70 4.86
C CYS A 249 -20.41 1.31 4.21
N GLY A 250 -19.41 0.78 3.49
CA GLY A 250 -19.48 -0.50 2.78
C GLY A 250 -20.06 -0.44 1.37
N PHE A 251 -20.51 0.73 0.90
CA PHE A 251 -21.02 0.87 -0.47
C PHE A 251 -19.87 0.81 -1.49
N ASN A 252 -19.92 -0.18 -2.38
CA ASN A 252 -19.00 -0.31 -3.52
C ASN A 252 -19.55 0.48 -4.71
N MET A 253 -18.70 1.25 -5.37
CA MET A 253 -19.08 2.06 -6.52
C MET A 253 -18.01 2.08 -7.60
N ILE A 254 -18.44 2.37 -8.83
CA ILE A 254 -17.57 2.58 -9.98
C ILE A 254 -17.34 4.09 -10.13
N TRP A 255 -16.12 4.56 -9.90
CA TRP A 255 -15.74 5.96 -9.83
C TRP A 255 -16.12 6.74 -11.10
N SER A 256 -15.78 6.21 -12.28
CA SER A 256 -16.09 6.85 -13.56
C SER A 256 -17.60 7.04 -13.79
N LEU A 257 -18.40 6.06 -13.35
CA LEU A 257 -19.86 6.12 -13.40
C LEU A 257 -20.40 7.20 -12.47
N GLU A 258 -19.94 7.22 -11.21
CA GLU A 258 -20.38 8.23 -10.24
C GLU A 258 -19.96 9.65 -10.64
N LEU A 259 -18.77 9.80 -11.22
CA LEU A 259 -18.28 11.06 -11.76
C LEU A 259 -19.14 11.53 -12.93
N SER A 260 -19.51 10.60 -13.82
CA SER A 260 -20.42 10.87 -14.94
C SER A 260 -21.81 11.29 -14.45
N LEU A 261 -22.38 10.59 -13.47
CA LEU A 261 -23.66 10.94 -12.84
C LEU A 261 -23.61 12.33 -12.19
N ARG A 262 -22.56 12.64 -11.44
CA ARG A 262 -22.35 13.99 -10.86
C ARG A 262 -22.30 15.07 -11.93
N ARG A 263 -21.54 14.85 -13.01
CA ARG A 263 -21.44 15.80 -14.14
C ARG A 263 -22.79 15.98 -14.84
N GLN A 264 -23.52 14.90 -15.08
CA GLN A 264 -24.84 14.94 -15.71
C GLN A 264 -25.86 15.65 -14.82
N ARG A 265 -25.84 15.41 -13.51
CA ARG A 265 -26.67 16.12 -12.54
C ARG A 265 -26.37 17.63 -12.54
N LYS A 266 -25.09 18.01 -12.52
CA LYS A 266 -24.68 19.43 -12.64
C LYS A 266 -25.20 20.09 -13.92
N LYS A 267 -25.31 19.32 -15.02
CA LYS A 267 -25.88 19.77 -16.30
C LYS A 267 -27.41 19.72 -16.36
N GLY A 268 -28.08 19.22 -15.31
CA GLY A 268 -29.55 19.04 -15.31
C GLY A 268 -30.05 17.93 -16.24
N THR A 269 -29.18 17.00 -16.68
CA THR A 269 -29.55 15.96 -17.65
C THR A 269 -30.00 14.65 -17.00
N VAL A 270 -29.86 14.51 -15.68
CA VAL A 270 -30.36 13.34 -14.94
C VAL A 270 -31.75 13.69 -14.39
N PRO A 271 -32.81 12.97 -14.79
CA PRO A 271 -34.18 13.28 -14.38
C PRO A 271 -34.52 12.76 -12.96
N VAL A 272 -33.61 11.99 -12.34
CA VAL A 272 -33.79 11.38 -11.03
C VAL A 272 -32.75 11.90 -10.05
N ASP A 273 -33.05 11.88 -8.74
CA ASP A 273 -32.04 12.15 -7.73
C ASP A 273 -31.04 10.99 -7.69
N ILE A 274 -29.77 11.29 -7.95
CA ILE A 274 -28.69 10.29 -7.97
C ILE A 274 -28.50 9.59 -6.61
N PHE A 275 -29.07 10.11 -5.52
CA PHE A 275 -29.04 9.48 -4.20
C PHE A 275 -30.15 8.44 -3.99
N ASP A 276 -31.18 8.42 -4.83
CA ASP A 276 -32.16 7.34 -4.87
C ASP A 276 -31.58 6.18 -5.70
N ILE A 277 -30.89 5.27 -5.01
CA ILE A 277 -30.12 4.19 -5.66
C ILE A 277 -31.01 3.32 -6.56
N PRO A 278 -32.18 2.81 -6.12
CA PRO A 278 -33.09 2.05 -6.97
C PRO A 278 -33.47 2.81 -8.26
N LEU A 279 -34.02 4.02 -8.13
CA LEU A 279 -34.47 4.82 -9.27
C LEU A 279 -33.33 5.18 -10.22
N THR A 280 -32.15 5.49 -9.68
CA THR A 280 -30.96 5.77 -10.47
C THR A 280 -30.52 4.54 -11.26
N ASN A 281 -30.54 3.36 -10.64
CA ASN A 281 -30.15 2.11 -11.30
C ASN A 281 -31.14 1.74 -12.42
N ASP A 282 -32.44 1.92 -12.18
CA ASP A 282 -33.47 1.70 -13.20
C ASP A 282 -33.30 2.67 -14.38
N TRP A 283 -33.04 3.95 -14.10
CA TRP A 283 -32.76 4.94 -15.13
C TRP A 283 -31.49 4.60 -15.94
N LEU A 284 -30.42 4.16 -15.28
CA LEU A 284 -29.20 3.73 -15.96
C LEU A 284 -29.46 2.52 -16.87
N ALA A 285 -30.21 1.53 -16.39
CA ALA A 285 -30.60 0.36 -17.18
C ALA A 285 -31.46 0.76 -18.40
N PHE A 286 -32.44 1.65 -18.21
CA PHE A 286 -33.26 2.20 -19.28
C PHE A 286 -32.41 2.94 -20.31
N ARG A 287 -31.51 3.83 -19.88
CA ARG A 287 -30.63 4.61 -20.75
C ARG A 287 -29.72 3.70 -21.57
N ASP A 288 -29.15 2.67 -20.96
CA ASP A 288 -28.27 1.73 -21.65
C ASP A 288 -29.05 0.89 -22.67
N HIS A 289 -30.27 0.46 -22.33
CA HIS A 289 -31.18 -0.21 -23.25
C HIS A 289 -31.52 0.69 -24.45
N HIS A 290 -31.98 1.91 -24.18
CA HIS A 290 -32.35 2.88 -25.20
C HIS A 290 -31.17 3.22 -26.13
N THR A 291 -29.97 3.39 -25.59
CA THR A 291 -28.75 3.67 -26.37
C THR A 291 -28.45 2.51 -27.34
N ARG A 292 -28.60 1.25 -26.90
CA ARG A 292 -28.41 0.08 -27.77
C ARG A 292 -29.47 0.03 -28.87
N VAL A 293 -30.74 0.31 -28.54
CA VAL A 293 -31.84 0.36 -29.52
C VAL A 293 -31.58 1.45 -30.56
N MET A 294 -31.26 2.67 -30.13
CA MET A 294 -30.97 3.80 -31.02
C MET A 294 -29.75 3.54 -31.91
N LYS A 295 -28.70 2.91 -31.38
CA LYS A 295 -27.53 2.49 -32.19
C LYS A 295 -27.95 1.50 -33.28
N LYS A 296 -28.72 0.46 -32.94
CA LYS A 296 -29.22 -0.52 -33.93
C LYS A 296 -30.14 0.12 -34.96
N MET A 297 -31.02 1.05 -34.55
CA MET A 297 -31.88 1.79 -35.48
C MET A 297 -31.04 2.66 -36.42
N ARG A 298 -30.03 3.37 -35.90
CA ARG A 298 -29.12 4.19 -36.70
C ARG A 298 -28.31 3.33 -37.69
N GLU A 299 -27.79 2.19 -37.27
CA GLU A 299 -27.09 1.24 -38.14
C GLU A 299 -28.01 0.71 -39.26
N LYS A 300 -29.24 0.31 -38.93
CA LYS A 300 -30.23 -0.12 -39.93
C LYS A 300 -30.61 1.02 -40.88
N TRP A 301 -30.80 2.22 -40.36
CA TRP A 301 -31.15 3.41 -41.15
C TRP A 301 -30.00 3.79 -42.08
N VAL A 302 -28.76 3.84 -41.58
CA VAL A 302 -27.55 4.05 -42.39
C VAL A 302 -27.42 2.95 -43.44
N CYS A 303 -27.52 1.66 -43.08
CA CYS A 303 -27.45 0.57 -44.06
C CYS A 303 -28.54 0.69 -45.14
N LYS A 304 -29.79 1.01 -44.76
CA LYS A 304 -30.89 1.21 -45.72
C LYS A 304 -30.59 2.37 -46.66
N TRP A 305 -30.10 3.49 -46.14
CA TRP A 305 -29.70 4.65 -46.95
C TRP A 305 -28.50 4.36 -47.84
N THR A 306 -27.48 3.66 -47.34
CA THR A 306 -26.30 3.27 -48.12
C THR A 306 -26.69 2.32 -49.26
N VAL A 307 -27.59 1.37 -49.02
CA VAL A 307 -28.10 0.47 -50.06
C VAL A 307 -28.94 1.23 -51.09
N ALA A 308 -29.81 2.15 -50.65
CA ALA A 308 -30.64 2.97 -51.54
C ALA A 308 -29.82 3.97 -52.38
N ALA A 309 -28.76 4.55 -51.79
CA ALA A 309 -27.86 5.47 -52.48
C ALA A 309 -26.78 4.77 -53.31
N ARG A 310 -26.56 3.46 -53.10
CA ARG A 310 -25.55 2.66 -53.81
C ARG A 310 -25.65 2.77 -55.34
N PRO A 311 -26.82 2.67 -55.99
CA PRO A 311 -26.92 2.74 -57.45
C PRO A 311 -26.53 4.13 -57.99
N LEU A 312 -26.72 5.18 -57.20
CA LEU A 312 -26.41 6.57 -57.57
C LEU A 312 -24.93 6.90 -57.36
N LEU A 313 -24.35 6.39 -56.27
CA LEU A 313 -22.96 6.67 -55.90
C LEU A 313 -21.97 5.71 -56.59
N HIS A 314 -22.37 4.46 -56.86
CA HIS A 314 -21.48 3.45 -57.44
C HIS A 314 -20.86 3.86 -58.78
N PRO A 315 -21.58 4.44 -59.76
CA PRO A 315 -20.99 4.89 -61.03
C PRO A 315 -19.95 5.99 -60.83
N ILE A 316 -20.17 6.89 -59.86
CA ILE A 316 -19.29 8.02 -59.56
C ILE A 316 -18.01 7.53 -58.87
N PHE A 317 -18.14 6.60 -57.93
CA PHE A 317 -17.01 6.12 -57.12
C PHE A 317 -16.29 4.89 -57.69
N ALA A 318 -16.87 4.17 -58.65
CA ALA A 318 -16.26 3.00 -59.27
C ALA A 318 -14.87 3.27 -59.89
N PRO A 319 -14.64 4.39 -60.62
CA PRO A 319 -13.31 4.71 -61.14
C PRO A 319 -12.27 4.94 -60.04
N TYR A 320 -12.67 5.57 -58.93
CA TYR A 320 -11.79 5.83 -57.79
C TYR A 320 -11.48 4.56 -56.99
N LEU A 321 -12.49 3.73 -56.75
CA LEU A 321 -12.31 2.43 -56.08
C LEU A 321 -11.44 1.48 -56.90
N TRP A 322 -11.58 1.49 -58.23
CA TRP A 322 -10.71 0.72 -59.12
C TRP A 322 -9.26 1.23 -59.07
N ARG A 323 -9.05 2.56 -59.17
CA ARG A 323 -7.70 3.16 -59.03
C ARG A 323 -7.07 2.85 -57.68
N PHE A 324 -7.84 2.89 -56.60
CA PHE A 324 -7.35 2.59 -55.25
C PHE A 324 -7.01 1.10 -55.09
N ARG A 325 -7.87 0.19 -55.57
CA ARG A 325 -7.62 -1.26 -55.55
C ARG A 325 -6.42 -1.63 -56.42
N LEU A 326 -6.29 -1.02 -57.59
CA LEU A 326 -5.14 -1.21 -58.47
C LEU A 326 -3.85 -0.73 -57.81
N ARG A 327 -3.85 0.48 -57.23
CA ARG A 327 -2.69 1.01 -56.49
C ARG A 327 -2.31 0.11 -55.33
N LYS A 328 -3.28 -0.36 -54.53
CA LYS A 328 -3.04 -1.26 -53.41
C LYS A 328 -2.49 -2.61 -53.89
N ALA A 329 -3.02 -3.18 -54.97
CA ALA A 329 -2.55 -4.43 -55.55
C ALA A 329 -1.13 -4.31 -56.12
N LEU A 330 -0.82 -3.19 -56.78
CA LEU A 330 0.53 -2.87 -57.27
C LEU A 330 1.50 -2.67 -56.09
N GLU A 331 1.08 -2.00 -55.03
CA GLU A 331 1.89 -1.77 -53.84
C GLU A 331 2.19 -3.07 -53.10
N THR A 332 1.21 -3.98 -52.94
CA THR A 332 1.48 -5.30 -52.35
C THR A 332 2.37 -6.16 -53.23
N THR A 333 2.16 -6.20 -54.56
CA THR A 333 3.00 -7.00 -55.46
C THR A 333 4.42 -6.44 -55.61
N MET A 334 4.59 -5.11 -55.63
CA MET A 334 5.91 -4.49 -55.64
C MET A 334 6.63 -4.66 -54.30
N SER A 335 5.92 -4.52 -53.18
CA SER A 335 6.50 -4.71 -51.85
C SER A 335 6.99 -6.15 -51.64
N THR A 336 6.20 -7.16 -52.04
CA THR A 336 6.62 -8.57 -51.96
C THR A 336 7.79 -8.89 -52.88
N ALA A 337 7.79 -8.34 -54.10
CA ALA A 337 8.90 -8.50 -55.04
C ALA A 337 10.20 -7.82 -54.53
N CYS A 338 10.10 -6.62 -53.95
CA CYS A 338 11.23 -5.91 -53.35
C CYS A 338 11.76 -6.62 -52.10
N ALA A 339 10.89 -7.14 -51.24
CA ALA A 339 11.28 -7.91 -50.06
C ALA A 339 11.99 -9.21 -50.46
N ALA A 340 11.47 -9.95 -51.44
CA ALA A 340 12.10 -11.16 -51.95
C ALA A 340 13.47 -10.89 -52.59
N ARG A 341 13.60 -9.78 -53.34
CA ARG A 341 14.87 -9.40 -53.97
C ARG A 341 15.90 -8.94 -52.93
N ARG A 342 15.48 -8.18 -51.91
CA ARG A 342 16.34 -7.79 -50.77
C ARG A 342 16.79 -9.00 -49.95
N ALA A 343 15.88 -9.93 -49.64
CA ALA A 343 16.22 -11.16 -48.92
C ALA A 343 17.27 -11.97 -49.68
N LYS A 344 17.08 -12.21 -50.99
CA LYS A 344 18.05 -12.90 -51.83
C LYS A 344 19.42 -12.21 -51.85
N GLN A 345 19.44 -10.89 -51.90
CA GLN A 345 20.69 -10.12 -51.91
C GLN A 345 21.39 -10.12 -50.54
N VAL A 346 20.63 -10.04 -49.46
CA VAL A 346 21.15 -10.18 -48.10
C VAL A 346 21.71 -11.59 -47.88
N ASP A 347 21.03 -12.64 -48.33
CA ASP A 347 21.53 -14.02 -48.23
C ASP A 347 22.82 -14.23 -49.03
N MET A 348 22.90 -13.66 -50.23
CA MET A 348 24.14 -13.69 -51.04
C MET A 348 25.28 -12.94 -50.36
N HIS A 349 25.03 -11.77 -49.80
CA HIS A 349 26.05 -11.02 -49.08
C HIS A 349 26.47 -11.74 -47.80
N ILE A 350 25.52 -12.22 -46.99
CA ILE A 350 25.81 -13.00 -45.78
C ILE A 350 26.63 -14.24 -46.13
N ALA A 351 26.30 -14.97 -47.19
CA ALA A 351 27.07 -16.12 -47.64
C ALA A 351 28.51 -15.72 -48.04
N ALA A 352 28.70 -14.60 -48.71
CA ALA A 352 30.01 -14.11 -49.15
C ALA A 352 30.91 -13.62 -48.00
N VAL A 353 30.34 -13.05 -46.93
CA VAL A 353 31.11 -12.60 -45.74
C VAL A 353 31.06 -13.56 -44.56
N LYS A 354 30.38 -14.70 -44.69
CA LYS A 354 30.15 -15.68 -43.61
C LYS A 354 31.45 -16.09 -42.92
N ASP A 355 32.47 -16.44 -43.70
CA ASP A 355 33.73 -16.96 -43.16
C ASP A 355 34.58 -15.88 -42.48
N VAL A 356 34.42 -14.62 -42.90
CA VAL A 356 35.10 -13.45 -42.30
C VAL A 356 34.41 -13.06 -40.99
N LEU A 357 33.07 -12.99 -41.00
CA LEU A 357 32.28 -12.56 -39.85
C LEU A 357 32.21 -13.63 -38.76
N TRP A 358 32.27 -14.92 -39.10
CA TRP A 358 32.14 -16.00 -38.12
C TRP A 358 33.17 -15.89 -36.99
N ARG A 359 34.43 -15.58 -37.32
CA ARG A 359 35.50 -15.43 -36.31
C ARG A 359 35.26 -14.23 -35.40
N ALA A 360 34.83 -13.10 -35.95
CA ALA A 360 34.55 -11.88 -35.19
C ALA A 360 33.31 -12.03 -34.30
N VAL A 361 32.25 -12.66 -34.82
CA VAL A 361 31.01 -12.93 -34.08
C VAL A 361 31.25 -13.94 -32.97
N ALA A 362 31.99 -15.03 -33.23
CA ALA A 362 32.36 -16.00 -32.20
C ALA A 362 33.18 -15.35 -31.07
N ALA A 363 34.16 -14.51 -31.41
CA ALA A 363 34.95 -13.78 -30.43
C ALA A 363 34.10 -12.80 -29.61
N HIS A 364 33.14 -12.11 -30.23
CA HIS A 364 32.25 -11.18 -29.55
C HIS A 364 31.27 -11.90 -28.60
N ILE A 365 30.68 -13.02 -29.05
CA ILE A 365 29.83 -13.88 -28.21
C ILE A 365 30.62 -14.40 -27.01
N TRP A 366 31.86 -14.85 -27.23
CA TRP A 366 32.73 -15.33 -26.15
C TRP A 366 33.05 -14.22 -25.14
N ARG A 367 33.45 -13.02 -25.59
CA ARG A 367 33.71 -11.87 -24.71
C ARG A 367 32.48 -11.49 -23.89
N ARG A 368 31.29 -11.47 -24.50
CA ARG A 368 30.03 -11.16 -23.81
C ARG A 368 29.70 -12.19 -22.74
N ARG A 369 29.86 -13.47 -23.03
CA ARG A 369 29.66 -14.56 -22.04
C ARG A 369 30.68 -14.50 -20.92
N PHE A 370 31.95 -14.20 -21.24
CA PHE A 370 33.02 -14.08 -20.25
C PHE A 370 32.83 -12.88 -19.31
N SER A 371 32.47 -11.70 -19.84
CA SER A 371 32.16 -10.52 -19.02
C SER A 371 30.96 -10.76 -18.09
N GLN A 372 29.91 -11.44 -18.57
CA GLN A 372 28.78 -11.83 -17.72
C GLN A 372 29.18 -12.79 -16.60
N ALA A 373 30.07 -13.75 -16.86
CA ALA A 373 30.58 -14.65 -15.84
C ALA A 373 31.43 -13.90 -14.78
N LEU A 374 32.27 -12.97 -15.21
CA LEU A 374 33.10 -12.14 -14.31
C LEU A 374 32.27 -11.31 -13.34
N THR A 375 31.22 -10.63 -13.84
CA THR A 375 30.32 -9.82 -12.99
C THR A 375 29.57 -10.63 -11.93
N VAL A 376 29.41 -11.94 -12.13
CA VAL A 376 28.76 -12.84 -11.16
C VAL A 376 29.76 -13.38 -10.13
N MET A 377 31.03 -13.57 -10.51
CA MET A 377 32.05 -14.18 -9.65
C MET A 377 32.78 -13.19 -8.72
N GLU A 378 32.86 -11.90 -9.10
CA GLU A 378 33.64 -10.88 -8.39
C GLU A 378 33.19 -10.63 -6.92
N PRO A 379 31.87 -10.52 -6.63
CA PRO A 379 31.41 -10.33 -5.24
C PRO A 379 31.70 -11.55 -4.36
N ASP A 380 31.54 -12.75 -4.91
CA ASP A 380 31.71 -14.01 -4.19
C ASP A 380 33.17 -14.27 -3.78
N LEU A 381 34.12 -13.90 -4.65
CA LEU A 381 35.55 -14.04 -4.38
C LEU A 381 36.03 -13.01 -3.33
N TYR A 382 35.57 -11.77 -3.41
CA TYR A 382 35.90 -10.73 -2.43
C TYR A 382 35.41 -11.10 -1.01
N TRP A 383 34.15 -11.54 -0.88
CA TRP A 383 33.59 -11.91 0.42
C TRP A 383 34.13 -13.23 0.98
N LYS A 384 34.60 -14.15 0.13
CA LYS A 384 35.34 -15.35 0.58
C LYS A 384 36.74 -15.00 1.07
N ALA A 385 37.41 -14.04 0.43
CA ALA A 385 38.70 -13.54 0.90
C ALA A 385 38.53 -12.79 2.23
N TYR A 386 37.60 -11.84 2.35
CA TYR A 386 37.39 -11.09 3.59
C TYR A 386 37.10 -11.99 4.80
N ARG A 387 36.19 -12.97 4.65
CA ARG A 387 35.85 -13.95 5.71
C ARG A 387 37.03 -14.81 6.18
N ARG A 388 38.02 -15.01 5.33
CA ARG A 388 39.22 -15.79 5.68
C ARG A 388 40.22 -14.97 6.51
N TRP A 389 40.14 -13.64 6.46
CA TRP A 389 41.11 -12.75 7.08
C TRP A 389 40.59 -12.08 8.37
N HIS A 390 39.28 -12.16 8.63
CA HIS A 390 38.63 -11.56 9.80
C HIS A 390 37.58 -12.52 10.42
N PRO A 391 37.99 -13.67 11.00
CA PRO A 391 37.08 -14.62 11.62
C PRO A 391 36.47 -14.12 12.95
N GLU A 392 37.20 -13.29 13.70
CA GLU A 392 36.77 -12.72 15.00
C GLU A 392 35.54 -11.80 14.90
N ASP A 393 35.36 -11.08 13.79
CA ASP A 393 34.23 -10.18 13.58
C ASP A 393 32.88 -10.90 13.37
N LEU A 394 32.87 -12.23 13.18
CA LEU A 394 31.67 -12.99 12.79
C LEU A 394 30.95 -13.66 13.97
N GLU A 395 31.66 -13.97 15.06
CA GLU A 395 31.09 -14.67 16.21
C GLU A 395 30.39 -13.70 17.18
N ASP A 396 30.92 -12.48 17.35
CA ASP A 396 30.32 -11.45 18.22
C ASP A 396 29.10 -10.75 17.57
N GLU A 397 29.04 -10.66 16.23
CA GLU A 397 27.99 -9.91 15.51
C GLU A 397 26.66 -10.71 15.39
N ALA A 398 26.73 -12.05 15.33
CA ALA A 398 25.56 -12.91 15.14
C ALA A 398 24.74 -13.10 16.43
N ASP A 399 25.40 -13.16 17.59
CA ASP A 399 24.74 -13.38 18.87
C ASP A 399 24.13 -12.07 19.44
N GLU A 400 24.75 -10.91 19.21
CA GLU A 400 24.18 -9.62 19.61
C GLU A 400 22.96 -9.22 18.74
N ILE A 401 22.99 -9.47 17.42
CA ILE A 401 21.87 -9.14 16.51
C ILE A 401 20.65 -10.05 16.76
N THR A 402 20.82 -11.24 17.34
CA THR A 402 19.73 -12.18 17.58
C THR A 402 18.95 -11.84 18.86
N ASN A 403 19.59 -11.29 19.89
CA ASN A 403 18.94 -10.84 21.14
C ASN A 403 18.39 -9.40 21.09
N PHE A 404 18.34 -8.81 19.89
CA PHE A 404 18.23 -7.38 19.60
C PHE A 404 17.10 -6.59 20.29
N PHE A 405 15.94 -7.22 20.56
CA PHE A 405 14.81 -6.57 21.24
C PHE A 405 13.85 -7.60 21.85
N SER A 406 14.26 -8.36 22.86
CA SER A 406 13.29 -8.80 23.86
C SER A 406 12.87 -7.58 24.70
N ILE A 407 12.17 -6.61 24.09
CA ILE A 407 11.46 -5.59 24.85
C ILE A 407 10.26 -6.29 25.47
N VAL A 408 10.50 -7.11 26.50
CA VAL A 408 9.46 -7.44 27.46
C VAL A 408 9.09 -6.09 28.06
N ALA A 409 7.89 -5.62 27.73
CA ALA A 409 7.50 -4.21 27.84
C ALA A 409 7.64 -3.61 29.25
N PHE A 410 7.82 -4.45 30.26
CA PHE A 410 8.06 -4.09 31.65
C PHE A 410 8.89 -5.20 32.29
N ASP A 411 10.21 -5.02 32.40
CA ASP A 411 10.87 -5.48 33.61
C ASP A 411 10.27 -4.69 34.78
N GLU A 412 10.12 -5.35 35.91
CA GLU A 412 9.51 -4.84 37.15
C GLU A 412 10.25 -3.60 37.67
N GLU A 413 10.01 -2.44 37.05
CA GLU A 413 9.96 -1.19 37.79
C GLU A 413 8.52 -0.97 38.19
#